data_AF-A0A535DUN1-F1
#
_entry.id   AF-A0A535DUN1-F1
#
_cell.length_a   1.000
_cell.length_b   1.000
_cell.length_c   1.000
_cell.angle_alpha   90.00
_cell.angle_beta   90.00
_cell.angle_gamma   90.00
#
_symmetry.space_group_name_H-M   'P 1'
#
loop_
_entity.id
_entity.type
_entity.pdbx_description
1 polymer ?
#
loop_
_entity_poly.entity_id
_entity_poly.type
_entity_poly.pdbx_seq_one_letter_code
_entity_poly.pdbx_strand_id
1 'polypeptide(L)' 'MQQTFRCPACGAQFPTQLALEEHVSREHQGTQLPPSQAKDPASSREFPSDESIEESREREGQKAG' A
#
# COMPACT_ATOMS: atom_id res chain seq x y z
N MET A 1 -1.06 4.94 -26.03
CA MET A 1 -0.60 4.06 -24.94
C MET A 1 -1.72 3.08 -24.66
N GLN A 2 -1.58 1.81 -25.06
CA GLN A 2 -2.64 0.81 -24.83
C GLN A 2 -2.49 0.33 -23.38
N GLN A 3 -3.49 0.63 -22.54
CA GLN A 3 -3.49 0.18 -21.15
C GLN A 3 -3.87 -1.31 -21.14
N THR A 4 -2.86 -2.19 -21.14
CA THR A 4 -3.03 -3.64 -21.05
C THR A 4 -2.75 -4.13 -19.65
N PHE A 5 -3.47 -5.16 -19.21
CA PHE A 5 -3.31 -5.76 -17.90
C PHE A 5 -2.33 -6.93 -17.97
N ARG A 6 -1.29 -6.92 -17.12
CA ARG A 6 -0.25 -7.94 -17.12
C ARG A 6 -0.43 -8.92 -15.96
N CYS A 7 -0.38 -10.22 -16.26
CA CYS A 7 -0.40 -11.26 -15.24
C CYS A 7 0.89 -11.23 -14.41
N PRO A 8 0.83 -11.14 -13.08
CA PRO A 8 2.02 -11.15 -12.24
C PRO A 8 2.68 -12.53 -12.12
N ALA A 9 1.93 -13.61 -12.35
CA ALA A 9 2.44 -14.98 -12.22
C ALA A 9 3.24 -15.43 -13.46
N CYS A 10 2.80 -15.07 -14.66
CA CYS A 10 3.40 -15.53 -15.91
C CYS A 10 3.81 -14.41 -16.89
N GLY A 11 3.40 -13.15 -16.64
CA GLY A 11 3.75 -12.00 -17.47
C GLY A 11 2.88 -11.80 -18.72
N ALA A 12 1.84 -12.62 -18.92
CA ALA A 12 0.91 -12.50 -20.05
C ALA A 12 0.15 -11.17 -20.05
N GLN A 13 -0.12 -10.60 -21.23
CA GLN A 13 -0.81 -9.31 -21.38
C GLN A 13 -2.20 -9.50 -21.95
N PHE A 14 -3.17 -8.81 -21.34
CA PHE A 14 -4.58 -8.89 -21.69
C PHE A 14 -5.16 -7.50 -21.97
N PRO A 15 -6.13 -7.39 -22.89
CA PRO A 15 -6.73 -6.11 -23.26
C PRO A 15 -7.68 -5.55 -22.20
N THR A 16 -8.16 -6.38 -21.26
CA THR A 16 -9.10 -5.99 -20.21
C THR A 16 -8.75 -6.67 -18.88
N GLN A 17 -9.21 -6.08 -17.77
CA GLN A 17 -9.02 -6.67 -16.44
C GLN A 17 -9.74 -8.01 -16.30
N LEU A 18 -10.98 -8.12 -16.81
CA LEU A 18 -11.77 -9.36 -16.76
C LEU A 18 -11.04 -10.53 -17.44
N ALA A 19 -10.44 -10.31 -18.61
CA ALA A 19 -9.69 -11.35 -19.32
C ALA A 19 -8.46 -11.81 -18.53
N LEU A 20 -7.80 -10.89 -17.81
CA LEU A 20 -6.71 -11.24 -16.91
C LEU A 20 -7.24 -12.04 -15.70
N GLU A 21 -8.35 -11.62 -15.07
CA GLU A 21 -8.95 -12.31 -13.92
C GLU A 21 -9.37 -13.74 -14.27
N GLU A 22 -10.03 -13.95 -15.41
CA GLU A 22 -10.37 -15.29 -15.89
C GLU A 22 -9.12 -16.14 -16.16
N HIS A 23 -8.09 -15.55 -16.77
CA HIS A 23 -6.81 -16.23 -17.00
C HIS A 23 -6.18 -16.69 -15.68
N VAL A 24 -6.08 -15.80 -14.69
CA VAL A 24 -5.49 -16.14 -13.38
C VAL A 24 -6.37 -17.16 -12.65
N SER A 25 -7.69 -17.02 -12.71
CA SER A 25 -8.62 -17.96 -12.08
C SER A 25 -8.49 -19.37 -12.65
N ARG A 26 -8.28 -19.52 -13.96
CA ARG A 26 -8.20 -20.83 -14.64
C ARG A 26 -6.79 -21.44 -14.60
N GLU A 27 -5.78 -20.64 -14.92
CA GLU A 27 -4.39 -21.09 -15.10
C GLU A 27 -3.57 -21.01 -13.81
N HIS A 28 -4.00 -20.16 -12.87
CA HIS A 28 -3.30 -19.87 -11.62
C HIS A 28 -4.24 -19.99 -10.41
N GLN A 29 -5.15 -20.98 -10.46
CA GLN A 29 -6.14 -21.32 -9.43
C GLN A 29 -5.55 -21.13 -8.02
N GLY A 30 -5.99 -20.07 -7.33
CA GLY A 30 -5.51 -19.71 -5.99
C GLY A 30 -4.92 -18.29 -5.87
N THR A 31 -4.61 -17.62 -6.98
CA THR A 31 -4.10 -16.24 -6.94
C THR A 31 -5.27 -15.28 -7.15
N GLN A 32 -6.08 -15.06 -6.11
CA GLN A 32 -7.11 -14.03 -6.15
C GLN A 32 -6.39 -12.69 -6.36
N LEU A 33 -6.46 -12.12 -7.57
CA LEU A 33 -5.89 -10.81 -7.83
C LEU A 33 -6.58 -9.83 -6.87
N PRO A 34 -5.84 -9.11 -6.02
CA PRO A 34 -6.48 -8.09 -5.21
C PRO A 34 -7.14 -7.08 -6.16
N PRO A 35 -8.39 -6.65 -5.88
CA PRO A 35 -9.10 -5.74 -6.76
C PRO A 35 -8.24 -4.47 -6.93
N SER A 36 -7.74 -4.35 -8.16
CA SER A 36 -7.17 -3.17 -8.82
C SER A 36 -6.77 -2.04 -7.88
N GLN A 37 -5.45 -1.85 -7.76
CA GLN A 37 -4.84 -0.55 -7.52
C GLN A 37 -5.52 0.48 -8.42
N ALA A 38 -6.47 1.19 -7.83
CA ALA A 38 -7.11 2.36 -8.35
C ALA A 38 -6.08 3.48 -8.29
N LYS A 39 -5.10 3.45 -9.20
CA LYS A 39 -4.28 4.59 -9.65
C LYS A 39 -4.21 5.68 -8.58
N ASP A 40 -3.42 5.45 -7.55
CA ASP A 40 -3.12 6.48 -6.55
C ASP A 40 -1.78 7.13 -6.94
N PRO A 41 -1.74 8.18 -7.78
CA PRO A 41 -0.54 9.00 -7.89
C PRO A 41 -0.41 9.98 -6.70
N ALA A 42 -0.97 9.67 -5.52
CA ALA A 42 -1.02 10.58 -4.37
C ALA A 42 -0.54 9.96 -3.04
N SER A 43 0.20 8.85 -3.07
CA SER A 43 1.03 8.46 -1.93
C SER A 43 2.38 9.19 -2.00
N SER A 44 2.30 10.52 -1.91
CA SER A 44 3.45 11.41 -1.68
C SER A 44 3.07 12.49 -0.68
N ARG A 45 2.36 12.09 0.38
CA ARG A 45 2.47 12.81 1.65
C ARG A 45 3.32 11.93 2.56
N GLU A 46 4.61 12.14 2.38
CA GLU A 46 5.67 11.80 3.31
C GLU A 46 5.17 12.04 4.74
N PHE A 47 5.01 10.96 5.50
CA PHE A 47 4.99 11.04 6.95
C PHE A 47 6.42 10.74 7.39
N PRO A 48 7.27 11.76 7.67
CA PRO A 48 8.40 11.50 8.53
C PRO A 48 7.83 11.16 9.91
N SER A 49 7.95 9.89 10.26
CA SER A 49 8.07 9.45 11.64
C SER A 49 9.11 10.29 12.38
N ASP A 50 8.86 10.43 13.69
CA ASP A 50 9.78 10.84 14.75
C ASP A 50 9.71 12.31 15.22
N GLU A 51 9.03 12.53 16.34
CA GLU A 51 9.58 13.21 17.54
C GLU A 51 8.53 13.07 18.67
N SER A 52 8.56 11.98 19.43
CA SER A 52 9.22 11.90 20.75
C SER A 52 8.73 12.95 21.77
N ILE A 53 7.75 12.51 22.58
CA ILE A 53 7.59 12.77 24.03
C ILE A 53 8.04 14.17 24.52
N GLU A 54 7.12 15.14 24.59
CA GLU A 54 7.29 16.31 25.48
C GLU A 54 6.56 16.05 26.81
N GLU A 55 7.30 15.39 27.68
CA GLU A 55 7.50 15.74 29.08
C GLU A 55 6.27 15.96 29.99
N SER A 56 5.92 14.88 30.68
CA SER A 56 5.14 14.85 31.92
C SER A 56 5.65 15.90 32.93
N ARG A 57 4.81 16.90 33.25
CA ARG A 57 5.09 17.92 34.27
C ARG A 57 5.32 17.30 35.66
N GLU A 58 6.59 17.12 35.96
CA GLU A 58 7.17 16.91 37.28
C GLU A 58 6.82 18.08 38.22
N ARG A 59 6.26 17.74 39.37
CA ARG A 59 5.87 18.68 40.43
C ARG A 59 6.50 18.18 41.73
N GLU A 60 7.77 18.48 41.95
CA GLU A 60 8.49 18.09 43.18
C GLU A 60 9.39 19.22 43.70
N GLY A 61 9.09 19.66 44.93
CA GLY A 61 10.01 20.08 45.99
C GLY A 61 11.09 21.15 45.75
N GLN A 62 10.82 22.39 46.14
CA GLN A 62 11.84 23.45 46.30
C GLN A 62 12.28 23.55 47.78
N LYS A 63 13.55 23.21 48.09
CA LYS A 63 14.15 23.31 49.45
C LYS A 63 15.46 24.12 49.47
N ALA A 64 15.40 25.18 50.28
CA ALA A 64 16.41 25.82 51.14
C ALA A 64 17.63 26.56 50.53
N GLY A 65 17.68 27.85 50.87
CA GLY A 65 18.90 28.63 51.13
C GLY A 65 18.87 29.14 52.57
#